data_AF-A0A536KK65-F1
#
_entry.id   AF-A0A536KK65-F1
#
_cell.length_a   1.000
_cell.length_b   1.000
_cell.length_c   1.000
_cell.angle_alpha   90.00
_cell.angle_beta   90.00
_cell.angle_gamma   90.00
#
_symmetry.space_group_name_H-M   'P 1'
#
loop_
_entity.id
_entity.type
_entity.pdbx_description
1 polymer ?
#
loop_
_entity_poly.entity_id
_entity_poly.type
_entity_poly.pdbx_seq_one_letter_code
_entity_poly.pdbx_strand_id
1 'polypeptide(L)'
;MLILIGAILLIGQFVRIDIGHFGWPFFIIAPGVLLLFVALTARGPAGEGLAIAGSIITVTGLILLYQNVTDHFESWAYAWALIPAAVGIGMQVYGWAAGRPGNVRVGTRLLGASLVVFFLGLLFFEGVIGIGGYQFDQTAGVLVGAAIIGLGALMLIGNLTSSRRNSR
;
A
#
# COMPACT_ATOMS: atom_id res chain seq x y z
N MET A 1 13.45 -39.35 -3.00
CA MET A 1 12.93 -38.39 -4.01
C MET A 1 13.04 -36.93 -3.55
N LEU A 2 12.62 -36.59 -2.32
CA LEU A 2 12.76 -35.23 -1.77
C LEU A 2 14.21 -34.70 -1.69
N ILE A 3 15.18 -35.57 -1.38
CA ILE A 3 16.60 -35.19 -1.27
C ILE A 3 17.19 -34.85 -2.66
N LEU A 4 16.77 -35.57 -3.71
CA LEU A 4 17.21 -35.29 -5.09
C LEU A 4 16.60 -33.98 -5.61
N ILE A 5 15.33 -33.74 -5.27
CA ILE A 5 14.63 -32.49 -5.60
C ILE A 5 15.28 -31.30 -4.88
N GLY A 6 15.63 -31.47 -3.59
CA GLY A 6 16.37 -30.45 -2.83
C GLY A 6 17.76 -30.15 -3.40
N ALA A 7 18.51 -31.18 -3.82
CA ALA A 7 19.83 -30.99 -4.44
C ALA A 7 19.76 -30.31 -5.82
N ILE A 8 18.75 -30.64 -6.62
CA ILE A 8 18.51 -30.00 -7.93
C ILE A 8 18.09 -28.53 -7.77
N LEU A 9 17.28 -28.21 -6.76
CA LEU A 9 16.89 -26.83 -6.45
C LEU A 9 18.08 -26.00 -5.93
N LEU A 10 18.97 -26.59 -5.13
CA LEU A 10 20.19 -25.95 -4.63
C LEU A 10 21.19 -25.63 -5.75
N ILE A 11 21.35 -26.53 -6.72
CA ILE A 11 22.22 -26.30 -7.90
C ILE A 11 21.60 -25.24 -8.83
N GLY A 12 20.27 -25.21 -8.95
CA GLY A 12 19.54 -24.18 -9.71
C GLY A 12 19.61 -22.78 -9.11
N GLN A 13 19.87 -22.66 -7.81
CA GLN A 13 20.04 -21.39 -7.11
C GLN A 13 21.41 -20.75 -7.37
N PHE A 14 22.45 -21.55 -7.63
CA PHE A 14 23.83 -21.06 -7.76
C PHE A 14 24.15 -20.43 -9.14
N VAL A 15 23.30 -20.67 -10.16
CA VAL A 15 23.58 -20.30 -11.57
C VAL A 15 22.63 -19.22 -12.11
N ARG A 16 21.64 -18.77 -11.33
CA ARG A 16 20.72 -17.73 -11.80
C ARG A 16 21.16 -16.37 -11.29
N ILE A 17 21.65 -15.54 -12.20
CA ILE A 17 21.44 -14.10 -12.11
C ILE A 17 19.96 -13.91 -11.71
N ASP A 18 19.68 -13.29 -10.56
CA ASP A 18 18.39 -13.26 -9.85
C ASP A 18 17.29 -12.42 -10.54
N ILE A 19 17.24 -12.49 -11.87
CA ILE A 19 16.21 -11.89 -12.72
C ILE A 19 14.83 -12.42 -12.33
N GLY A 20 14.74 -13.67 -11.84
CA GLY A 20 13.49 -14.25 -11.35
C GLY A 20 13.02 -13.64 -10.03
N HIS A 21 13.93 -13.33 -9.11
CA HIS A 21 13.59 -12.73 -7.82
C HIS A 21 13.19 -11.26 -8.01
N PHE A 22 13.99 -10.44 -8.69
CA PHE A 22 13.64 -9.01 -8.87
C PHE A 22 12.63 -8.75 -9.99
N GLY A 23 12.49 -9.66 -10.96
CA GLY A 23 11.66 -9.46 -12.15
C GLY A 23 10.18 -9.83 -11.98
N TRP A 24 9.82 -10.72 -11.04
CA TRP A 24 8.43 -11.18 -10.92
C TRP A 24 7.42 -10.08 -10.55
N PRO A 25 7.71 -9.07 -9.70
CA PRO A 25 6.76 -8.00 -9.40
C PRO A 25 6.42 -7.16 -10.63
N PHE A 26 7.35 -7.04 -11.59
CA PHE A 26 7.10 -6.34 -12.85
C PHE A 26 6.02 -7.02 -13.70
N PHE A 27 5.87 -8.35 -13.62
CA PHE A 27 4.77 -9.07 -14.28
C PHE A 27 3.39 -8.73 -13.69
N ILE A 28 3.33 -8.19 -12.47
CA ILE A 28 2.09 -7.70 -11.85
C ILE A 28 1.91 -6.21 -12.15
N ILE A 29 2.98 -5.41 -12.06
CA ILE A 29 2.93 -3.97 -12.32
C ILE A 29 2.53 -3.68 -13.78
N ALA A 30 3.15 -4.38 -14.74
CA ALA A 30 2.94 -4.15 -16.17
C ALA A 30 1.46 -4.24 -16.59
N PRO A 31 0.70 -5.32 -16.29
CA PRO A 31 -0.73 -5.38 -16.62
C PRO A 31 -1.55 -4.34 -15.84
N GLY A 32 -1.18 -4.01 -14.59
CA GLY A 32 -1.87 -2.96 -13.82
C GLY A 32 -1.75 -1.58 -14.48
N VAL A 33 -0.53 -1.23 -14.91
CA VAL A 33 -0.27 0.04 -15.61
C VAL A 33 -0.95 0.05 -16.99
N LEU A 34 -0.94 -1.08 -17.70
CA LEU A 34 -1.66 -1.22 -18.96
C LEU A 34 -3.17 -1.00 -18.78
N LEU A 35 -3.76 -1.57 -17.72
CA LEU A 35 -5.17 -1.36 -17.37
C LEU A 35 -5.46 0.11 -17.05
N LEU A 36 -4.58 0.80 -16.33
CA LEU A 36 -4.70 2.24 -16.10
C LEU A 36 -4.68 3.03 -17.41
N PHE A 37 -3.80 2.66 -18.35
CA PHE A 37 -3.73 3.34 -19.64
C PHE A 37 -5.00 3.11 -20.47
N VAL A 38 -5.52 1.88 -20.48
CA VAL A 38 -6.80 1.54 -21.12
C VAL A 38 -7.98 2.24 -20.43
N ALA A 39 -7.93 2.39 -19.11
CA ALA A 39 -8.95 3.09 -18.35
C ALA A 39 -9.09 4.57 -18.74
N LEU A 40 -7.97 5.21 -19.08
CA LEU A 40 -7.93 6.60 -19.54
C LEU A 40 -8.50 6.79 -20.95
N THR A 41 -8.40 5.77 -21.81
CA THR A 41 -8.99 5.80 -23.16
C THR A 41 -10.46 5.36 -23.17
N ALA A 42 -10.86 4.52 -22.21
CA ALA A 42 -12.23 4.06 -22.02
C ALA A 42 -13.14 5.16 -21.44
N ARG A 43 -14.26 5.42 -22.13
CA ARG A 43 -15.26 6.39 -21.67
C ARG A 43 -16.34 5.72 -20.83
N GLY A 44 -16.85 6.45 -19.84
CA GLY A 44 -17.99 6.04 -19.03
C GLY A 44 -17.64 5.11 -17.86
N PRO A 45 -18.66 4.47 -17.23
CA PRO A 45 -18.49 3.71 -15.98
C PRO A 45 -17.45 2.58 -16.05
N ALA A 46 -17.26 2.00 -17.25
CA ALA A 46 -16.27 0.95 -17.47
C ALA A 46 -14.83 1.46 -17.28
N GLY A 47 -14.51 2.68 -17.72
CA GLY A 47 -13.19 3.27 -17.54
C GLY A 47 -12.86 3.54 -16.08
N GLU A 48 -13.86 3.95 -15.29
CA GLU A 48 -13.69 4.16 -13.85
C GLU A 48 -13.34 2.85 -13.12
N GLY A 49 -14.07 1.76 -13.41
CA GLY A 49 -13.78 0.45 -12.84
C GLY A 49 -12.40 -0.08 -13.24
N LEU A 50 -11.99 0.11 -14.50
CA LEU A 50 -10.66 -0.25 -14.98
C LEU A 50 -9.56 0.58 -14.32
N ALA A 51 -9.79 1.86 -14.05
CA ALA A 51 -8.82 2.72 -13.37
C ALA A 51 -8.59 2.27 -11.93
N ILE A 52 -9.67 1.93 -11.22
CA ILE A 52 -9.61 1.39 -9.86
C ILE A 52 -8.86 0.05 -9.86
N ALA A 53 -9.25 -0.89 -10.72
CA ALA A 53 -8.62 -2.20 -10.80
C ALA A 53 -7.13 -2.11 -11.17
N GLY A 54 -6.81 -1.31 -12.21
CA GLY A 54 -5.44 -1.07 -12.64
C GLY A 54 -4.60 -0.45 -11.53
N SER A 55 -5.15 0.53 -10.78
CA SER A 55 -4.44 1.14 -9.66
C SER A 55 -4.15 0.16 -8.52
N ILE A 56 -5.13 -0.67 -8.14
CA ILE A 56 -4.93 -1.72 -7.12
C ILE A 56 -3.80 -2.67 -7.54
N ILE A 57 -3.83 -3.14 -8.79
CA ILE A 57 -2.82 -4.08 -9.30
C ILE A 57 -1.44 -3.43 -9.33
N THR A 58 -1.33 -2.19 -9.81
CA THR A 58 -0.07 -1.45 -9.85
C THR A 58 0.49 -1.22 -8.45
N VAL A 59 -0.32 -0.73 -7.50
CA VAL A 59 0.13 -0.48 -6.12
C VAL A 59 0.52 -1.78 -5.42
N THR A 60 -0.24 -2.86 -5.62
CA THR A 60 0.11 -4.18 -5.07
C THR A 60 1.43 -4.67 -5.64
N GLY A 61 1.64 -4.55 -6.96
CA GLY A 61 2.92 -4.89 -7.58
C GLY A 61 4.09 -4.05 -7.07
N LEU A 62 3.87 -2.76 -6.79
CA LEU A 62 4.88 -1.88 -6.19
C LEU A 62 5.22 -2.26 -4.74
N ILE A 63 4.23 -2.66 -3.94
CA ILE A 63 4.44 -3.19 -2.58
C ILE A 63 5.31 -4.44 -2.67
N LEU A 64 4.96 -5.37 -3.57
CA LEU A 64 5.71 -6.61 -3.77
C LEU A 64 7.13 -6.35 -4.27
N LEU A 65 7.33 -5.36 -5.15
CA LEU A 65 8.65 -4.93 -5.59
C LEU A 65 9.48 -4.40 -4.43
N TYR A 66 8.90 -3.54 -3.59
CA TYR A 66 9.56 -3.04 -2.39
C TYR A 66 9.95 -4.19 -1.44
N GLN A 67 9.02 -5.10 -1.15
CA GLN A 67 9.24 -6.24 -0.26
C GLN A 67 10.32 -7.17 -0.79
N ASN A 68 10.36 -7.39 -2.11
CA ASN A 68 11.35 -8.25 -2.74
C ASN A 68 12.74 -7.57 -2.85
N VAL A 69 12.82 -6.24 -2.84
CA VAL A 69 14.11 -5.53 -2.84
C VAL A 69 14.69 -5.41 -1.44
N THR A 70 13.82 -5.27 -0.43
CA THR A 70 14.20 -5.04 0.97
C THR A 70 14.14 -6.31 1.81
N ASP A 71 13.74 -7.44 1.22
CA ASP A 71 13.39 -8.71 1.88
C ASP A 71 12.41 -8.54 3.06
N HIS A 72 11.66 -7.44 3.08
CA HIS A 72 10.86 -7.02 4.21
C HIS A 72 9.38 -7.35 3.99
N PHE A 73 9.08 -8.64 3.88
CA PHE A 73 7.72 -9.17 3.70
C PHE A 73 6.81 -8.94 4.92
N GLU A 74 7.43 -8.72 6.08
CA GLU A 74 6.82 -8.32 7.36
C GLU A 74 5.91 -7.09 7.21
N SER A 75 6.27 -6.15 6.32
CA SER A 75 5.49 -4.94 6.03
C SER A 75 4.05 -5.22 5.59
N TRP A 76 3.73 -6.44 5.16
CA TRP A 76 2.36 -6.82 4.84
C TRP A 76 1.38 -6.56 5.99
N ALA A 77 1.83 -6.56 7.25
CA ALA A 77 1.03 -6.23 8.42
C ALA A 77 0.34 -4.85 8.34
N TYR A 78 0.96 -3.89 7.65
CA TYR A 78 0.46 -2.54 7.48
C TYR A 78 0.30 -2.11 6.01
N ALA A 79 1.03 -2.72 5.07
CA ALA A 79 1.03 -2.35 3.65
C ALA A 79 -0.32 -2.56 2.94
N TRP A 80 -1.16 -3.49 3.40
CA TRP A 80 -2.51 -3.69 2.85
C TRP A 80 -3.37 -2.42 2.96
N ALA A 81 -3.09 -1.53 3.92
CA ALA A 81 -3.78 -0.25 4.07
C ALA A 81 -3.51 0.71 2.90
N LEU A 82 -2.55 0.41 2.02
CA LEU A 82 -2.34 1.14 0.76
C LEU A 82 -3.27 0.67 -0.36
N ILE A 83 -3.95 -0.48 -0.23
CA ILE A 83 -4.87 -0.98 -1.26
C ILE A 83 -6.11 -0.06 -1.39
N PRO A 84 -6.79 0.37 -0.31
CA PRO A 84 -7.85 1.35 -0.43
C PRO A 84 -7.33 2.74 -0.83
N ALA A 85 -6.05 3.04 -0.58
CA ALA A 85 -5.42 4.21 -1.18
C ALA A 85 -5.35 4.05 -2.72
N ALA A 86 -4.93 2.90 -3.23
CA ALA A 86 -4.91 2.61 -4.65
C ALA A 86 -6.28 2.83 -5.32
N VAL A 87 -7.37 2.42 -4.66
CA VAL A 87 -8.74 2.74 -5.12
C VAL A 87 -8.94 4.24 -5.27
N GLY A 88 -8.54 5.01 -4.25
CA GLY A 88 -8.59 6.48 -4.27
C GLY A 88 -7.75 7.10 -5.39
N ILE A 89 -6.56 6.56 -5.69
CA ILE A 89 -5.72 6.97 -6.82
C ILE A 89 -6.47 6.73 -8.13
N GLY A 90 -7.00 5.52 -8.34
CA GLY A 90 -7.76 5.16 -9.54
C GLY A 90 -8.95 6.10 -9.79
N MET A 91 -9.71 6.42 -8.73
CA MET A 91 -10.81 7.38 -8.81
C MET A 91 -10.36 8.81 -9.16
N GLN A 92 -9.20 9.26 -8.67
CA GLN A 92 -8.65 10.58 -8.99
C GLN A 92 -8.12 10.66 -10.41
N VAL A 93 -7.33 9.67 -10.82
CA VAL A 93 -6.76 9.57 -12.18
C VAL A 93 -7.89 9.57 -13.21
N TYR A 94 -8.92 8.75 -13.00
CA TYR A 94 -10.09 8.75 -13.88
C TYR A 94 -10.92 10.03 -13.75
N GLY A 95 -11.10 10.54 -12.53
CA GLY A 95 -11.86 11.76 -12.27
C GLY A 95 -11.30 12.99 -12.98
N TRP A 96 -9.98 13.11 -13.07
CA TRP A 96 -9.32 14.16 -13.86
C TRP A 96 -9.50 13.96 -15.36
N ALA A 97 -9.32 12.73 -15.86
CA ALA A 97 -9.47 12.43 -17.29
C ALA A 97 -10.91 12.58 -17.80
N ALA A 98 -11.90 12.21 -16.97
CA ALA A 98 -13.32 12.25 -17.31
C ALA A 98 -14.03 13.54 -16.88
N GLY A 99 -13.33 14.50 -16.27
CA GLY A 99 -13.91 15.77 -15.81
C GLY A 99 -14.96 15.63 -14.70
N ARG A 100 -14.81 14.63 -13.82
CA ARG A 100 -15.75 14.31 -12.72
C ARG A 100 -15.18 14.72 -11.36
N PRO A 101 -15.39 15.97 -10.90
CA PRO A 101 -14.79 16.46 -9.65
C PRO A 101 -15.29 15.73 -8.39
N GLY A 102 -16.49 15.13 -8.44
CA GLY A 102 -17.02 14.31 -7.35
C GLY A 102 -16.13 13.09 -7.03
N ASN A 103 -15.66 12.39 -8.07
CA ASN A 103 -14.80 11.22 -7.91
C ASN A 103 -13.44 11.58 -7.33
N VAL A 104 -12.89 12.73 -7.71
CA VAL A 104 -11.64 13.26 -7.16
C VAL A 104 -11.79 13.49 -5.66
N ARG A 105 -12.89 14.14 -5.22
CA ARG A 105 -13.12 14.42 -3.79
C ARG A 105 -13.25 13.16 -2.94
N VAL A 106 -13.99 12.16 -3.44
CA VAL A 106 -14.15 10.86 -2.78
C VAL A 106 -12.81 10.13 -2.74
N GLY A 107 -12.09 10.09 -3.87
CA GLY A 107 -10.78 9.48 -3.98
C GLY A 107 -9.76 10.10 -3.01
N THR A 108 -9.71 11.43 -2.88
CA THR A 108 -8.81 12.11 -1.94
C THR A 108 -9.13 11.79 -0.49
N ARG A 109 -10.41 11.64 -0.12
CA ARG A 109 -10.80 11.22 1.23
C ARG A 109 -10.37 9.78 1.51
N LEU A 110 -10.59 8.87 0.55
CA LEU A 110 -10.14 7.48 0.64
C LEU A 110 -8.62 7.39 0.75
N LEU A 111 -7.87 8.14 -0.07
CA LEU A 111 -6.42 8.26 0.06
C LEU A 111 -6.02 8.70 1.46
N GLY A 112 -6.56 9.83 1.93
CA GLY A 112 -6.20 10.38 3.23
C GLY A 112 -6.47 9.39 4.36
N ALA A 113 -7.66 8.78 4.38
CA ALA A 113 -8.02 7.78 5.40
C ALA A 113 -7.08 6.57 5.36
N SER A 114 -6.78 6.07 4.16
CA SER A 114 -5.90 4.92 3.95
C SER A 114 -4.46 5.20 4.37
N LEU A 115 -3.94 6.38 4.04
CA LEU A 115 -2.61 6.82 4.48
C LEU A 115 -2.55 6.93 6.00
N VAL A 116 -3.59 7.46 6.66
CA VAL A 116 -3.63 7.52 8.13
C VAL A 116 -3.55 6.12 8.73
N VAL A 117 -4.36 5.17 8.23
CA VAL A 117 -4.31 3.77 8.70
C VAL A 117 -2.94 3.14 8.43
N PHE A 118 -2.37 3.36 7.25
CA PHE A 118 -1.04 2.87 6.90
C PHE A 118 0.04 3.41 7.86
N PHE A 119 0.07 4.72 8.12
CA PHE A 119 1.07 5.31 9.02
C PHE A 119 0.87 4.87 10.47
N LEU A 120 -0.39 4.76 10.94
CA LEU A 120 -0.67 4.20 12.26
C LEU A 120 -0.16 2.77 12.37
N GLY A 121 -0.43 1.93 11.35
CA GLY A 121 0.06 0.56 11.28
C GLY A 121 1.58 0.49 11.23
N LEU A 122 2.22 1.21 10.31
CA LEU A 122 3.68 1.26 10.16
C LEU A 122 4.35 1.65 11.47
N LEU A 123 3.92 2.75 12.08
CA LEU A 123 4.53 3.24 13.31
C LEU A 123 4.28 2.28 14.49
N PHE A 124 3.13 1.60 14.54
CA PHE A 124 2.84 0.60 15.56
C PHE A 124 3.65 -0.68 15.38
N PHE A 125 3.65 -1.27 14.18
CA PHE A 125 4.30 -2.54 13.91
C PHE A 125 5.83 -2.41 13.85
N GLU A 126 6.38 -1.38 13.20
CA GLU A 126 7.82 -1.13 13.18
C GLU A 126 8.33 -0.55 14.50
N GLY A 127 7.60 0.43 15.06
CA GLY A 127 8.03 1.11 16.28
C GLY A 127 7.82 0.25 17.53
N VAL A 128 6.62 -0.27 17.75
CA VAL A 128 6.28 -0.96 19.01
C VAL A 128 6.65 -2.43 18.99
N ILE A 129 6.34 -3.13 17.89
CA ILE A 129 6.54 -4.59 17.80
C ILE A 129 7.94 -4.92 17.26
N GLY A 130 8.52 -4.08 16.40
CA GLY A 130 9.85 -4.30 15.83
C GLY A 130 9.90 -5.48 14.85
N ILE A 131 8.81 -5.74 14.13
CA ILE A 131 8.71 -6.88 13.20
C ILE A 131 9.79 -6.81 12.10
N GLY A 132 10.20 -5.62 11.66
CA GLY A 132 11.17 -5.45 10.58
C GLY A 132 12.62 -5.81 10.87
N GLY A 133 12.96 -6.32 12.06
CA GLY A 133 14.34 -6.69 12.41
C GLY A 133 15.31 -5.50 12.55
N TYR A 134 14.84 -4.27 12.33
CA TYR A 134 15.55 -3.06 12.74
C TYR A 134 15.56 -3.04 14.27
N GLN A 135 16.74 -3.27 14.86
CA GLN A 135 16.98 -3.09 16.30
C GLN A 135 16.84 -1.60 16.65
N PHE A 136 15.62 -1.08 16.63
CA PHE A 136 15.31 0.12 17.37
C PHE A 136 15.44 -0.25 18.85
N ASP A 137 16.34 0.44 19.56
CA ASP A 137 16.50 0.32 21.00
C ASP A 137 15.11 0.33 21.67
N GLN A 138 14.81 -0.65 22.52
CA GLN A 138 13.44 -0.95 22.99
C GLN A 138 12.73 0.28 23.61
N THR A 139 13.50 1.24 24.11
CA THR A 139 13.06 2.54 24.61
C THR A 139 12.47 3.45 23.53
N ALA A 140 13.06 3.50 22.34
CA ALA A 140 12.57 4.30 21.22
C ALA A 140 11.21 3.76 20.72
N GLY A 141 11.06 2.43 20.70
CA GLY A 141 9.81 1.80 20.27
C GLY A 141 8.62 2.09 21.18
N VAL A 142 8.83 2.06 22.49
CA VAL A 142 7.79 2.41 23.48
C VAL A 142 7.42 3.89 23.41
N LEU A 143 8.41 4.79 23.23
CA LEU A 143 8.18 6.23 23.10
C LEU A 143 7.41 6.58 21.82
N VAL A 144 7.77 5.95 20.70
CA VAL A 144 7.07 6.09 19.42
C VAL A 144 5.65 5.54 19.53
N GLY A 145 5.48 4.36 20.14
CA GLY A 145 4.17 3.78 20.48
C GLY A 145 3.27 4.73 21.27
N ALA A 146 3.79 5.25 22.37
CA ALA A 146 3.07 6.20 23.22
C ALA A 146 2.71 7.49 22.49
N ALA A 147 3.62 8.00 21.64
CA ALA A 147 3.38 9.20 20.84
C ALA A 147 2.26 8.99 19.80
N ILE A 148 2.20 7.82 19.15
CA ILE A 148 1.14 7.48 18.19
C ILE A 148 -0.21 7.34 18.89
N ILE A 149 -0.25 6.66 20.03
CA ILE A 149 -1.48 6.52 20.83
C ILE A 149 -1.95 7.90 21.28
N GLY A 150 -1.04 8.76 21.73
CA GLY A 150 -1.34 10.15 22.11
C GLY A 150 -1.86 10.98 20.94
N LEU A 151 -1.22 10.91 19.77
CA LEU A 151 -1.66 11.61 18.56
C LEU A 151 -3.00 11.10 18.04
N GLY A 152 -3.20 9.77 18.03
CA GLY A 152 -4.45 9.14 17.67
C GLY A 152 -5.60 9.58 18.59
N ALA A 153 -5.36 9.60 19.90
CA ALA A 153 -6.31 10.10 20.89
C ALA A 153 -6.62 11.59 20.68
N LEU A 154 -5.60 12.43 20.45
CA LEU A 154 -5.76 13.87 20.18
C LEU A 154 -6.56 14.13 18.91
N MET A 155 -6.30 13.40 17.83
CA MET A 155 -7.06 13.50 16.58
C MET A 155 -8.51 13.07 16.77
N LEU A 156 -8.77 12.01 17.54
CA LEU A 156 -10.12 11.53 17.83
C LEU A 156 -10.91 12.58 18.63
N ILE A 157 -10.28 13.15 19.65
CA ILE A 157 -10.87 14.22 20.48
C ILE A 157 -11.12 15.47 19.61
N GLY A 158 -10.15 15.88 18.79
CA GLY A 158 -10.30 17.01 17.88
C GLY A 158 -11.45 16.84 16.88
N ASN A 159 -11.61 15.64 16.31
CA ASN A 159 -12.69 15.34 15.37
C ASN A 159 -14.08 15.35 16.04
N LEU A 160 -14.20 14.76 17.24
CA LEU A 160 -15.44 14.78 18.03
C LEU A 160 -15.83 16.20 18.47
N THR A 161 -14.84 17.06 18.67
CA THR A 161 -15.07 18.46 19.08
C THR A 161 -15.39 19.37 17.89
N SER A 162 -14.83 19.08 16.71
CA SER A 162 -15.11 19.78 15.44
C SER A 162 -16.54 19.53 14.92
N SER A 163 -17.06 18.30 15.10
CA SER A 163 -18.42 17.95 14.68
C SER A 163 -19.51 18.79 15.38
N ARG A 164 -19.24 19.28 16.60
CA ARG A 164 -20.19 20.15 17.34
C ARG A 164 -20.24 21.60 16.84
N ARG A 165 -19.31 22.04 15.98
CA ARG A 165 -19.25 23.44 15.50
C ARG A 165 -20.02 23.68 14.19
N ASN A 166 -20.43 22.62 13.49
CA ASN A 166 -21.15 22.69 12.21
C ASN A 166 -22.68 22.55 12.33
N SER A 167 -23.23 22.60 13.55
CA SER A 167 -24.68 22.52 13.81
C SER A 167 -25.28 23.80 14.40
N ARG A 168 -24.67 24.96 14.14
CA ARG A 168 -25.22 26.27 14.49
C ARG A 168 -25.30 27.17 13.26
#